data_AF-A0A2V6FS06-F1
#
_entry.id   AF-A0A2V6FS06-F1
#
_cell.length_a   1.000
_cell.length_b   1.000
_cell.length_c   1.000
_cell.angle_alpha   90.00
_cell.angle_beta   90.00
_cell.angle_gamma   90.00
#
_symmetry.space_group_name_H-M   'P 1'
#
loop_
_entity.id
_entity.type
_entity.pdbx_description
1 polymer ?
#
loop_
_entity_poly.entity_id
_entity_poly.type
_entity_poly.pdbx_seq_one_letter_code
_entity_poly.pdbx_strand_id
1 'polypeptide(L)'
;MEVSLPKCRYRADVAAYRPHPSQIGSTAIFECKQVLCDLRRDNCRTDAERQRLKAICKRRLILEARLREHYPSLRSAESLFPEFDSQNFAAIGHRGYSRLLRELRALQNRLYDCAKFDKLTRYRCANLFFLVLPEELFRDPEIPAGWGALVESNGTLILVRKPIWHETTEENRMRLLHRIAVVGTRSLNQKLHNPGGLLQRP
;
A
#
# COMPACT_ATOMS: atom_id res chain seq x y z
N MET A 1 17.01 4.36 3.58
CA MET A 1 17.76 3.61 2.53
C MET A 1 16.72 2.75 1.81
N GLU A 2 16.55 2.92 0.50
CA GLU A 2 15.48 2.25 -0.25
C GLU A 2 15.80 0.77 -0.60
N VAL A 3 14.76 -0.05 -0.69
CA VAL A 3 14.85 -1.50 -0.97
C VAL A 3 14.41 -1.81 -2.42
N SER A 4 15.24 -2.52 -3.18
CA SER A 4 14.86 -2.97 -4.53
C SER A 4 13.77 -4.05 -4.48
N LEU A 5 12.75 -3.96 -5.33
CA LEU A 5 11.59 -4.85 -5.29
C LEU A 5 11.69 -6.05 -6.24
N PRO A 6 11.24 -7.26 -5.84
CA PRO A 6 11.27 -8.42 -6.73
C PRO A 6 10.36 -8.18 -7.94
N LYS A 7 10.67 -8.83 -9.07
CA LYS A 7 9.87 -8.79 -10.32
C LYS A 7 9.73 -7.43 -11.00
N CYS A 8 10.38 -6.36 -10.53
CA CYS A 8 10.40 -5.07 -11.22
C CYS A 8 11.69 -4.28 -10.94
N ARG A 9 11.87 -3.16 -11.65
CA ARG A 9 13.02 -2.25 -11.47
C ARG A 9 12.80 -1.19 -10.39
N TYR A 10 11.63 -1.18 -9.77
CA TYR A 10 11.30 -0.19 -8.75
C TYR A 10 11.96 -0.48 -7.41
N ARG A 11 12.06 0.57 -6.61
CA ARG A 11 12.49 0.52 -5.22
C ARG A 11 11.36 1.05 -4.34
N ALA A 12 11.27 0.49 -3.14
CA ALA A 12 10.40 0.97 -2.08
C ALA A 12 11.19 1.81 -1.09
N ASP A 13 10.55 2.83 -0.55
CA ASP A 13 11.15 3.69 0.47
C ASP A 13 11.41 2.90 1.74
N VAL A 14 10.42 2.10 2.16
CA VAL A 14 10.53 1.13 3.24
C VAL A 14 9.89 -0.19 2.82
N ALA A 15 10.50 -1.30 3.23
CA ALA A 15 9.91 -2.62 3.11
C ALA A 15 10.07 -3.36 4.44
N ALA A 16 9.08 -4.17 4.78
CA ALA A 16 9.07 -4.94 6.02
C ALA A 16 8.80 -6.42 5.74
N TYR A 17 9.31 -7.24 6.65
CA TYR A 17 9.04 -8.66 6.71
C TYR A 17 8.55 -9.01 8.11
N ARG A 18 7.43 -9.73 8.19
CA ARG A 18 6.89 -10.27 9.44
C ARG A 18 7.13 -11.78 9.45
N PRO A 19 7.98 -12.32 10.32
CA PRO A 19 8.20 -13.77 10.41
C PRO A 19 6.92 -14.48 10.88
N HIS A 20 6.77 -15.74 10.45
CA HIS A 20 5.75 -16.65 10.95
C HIS A 20 6.45 -17.91 11.49
N PRO A 21 6.05 -18.46 12.66
CA PRO A 21 6.79 -19.57 13.28
C PRO A 21 6.89 -20.84 12.43
N SER A 22 5.85 -21.14 11.63
CA SER A 22 5.69 -22.41 10.91
C SER A 22 5.84 -22.33 9.39
N GLN A 23 6.03 -21.13 8.83
CA GLN A 23 6.05 -20.92 7.38
C GLN A 23 6.82 -19.64 7.02
N ILE A 24 7.11 -19.45 5.74
CA ILE A 24 7.65 -18.17 5.26
C ILE A 24 6.66 -17.06 5.63
N GLY A 25 7.21 -15.99 6.21
CA GLY A 25 6.48 -14.86 6.73
C GLY A 25 5.81 -14.00 5.65
N SER A 26 5.27 -12.87 6.06
CA SER A 26 4.58 -11.93 5.18
C SER A 26 5.44 -10.71 4.88
N THR A 27 5.18 -10.06 3.76
CA THR A 27 5.93 -8.89 3.31
C THR A 27 5.04 -7.67 3.12
N ALA A 28 5.55 -6.50 3.45
CA ALA A 28 4.88 -5.23 3.22
C ALA A 28 5.82 -4.22 2.57
N ILE A 29 5.26 -3.36 1.72
CA ILE A 29 5.95 -2.24 1.09
C ILE A 29 5.27 -0.94 1.51
N PHE A 30 6.08 0.07 1.79
CA PHE A 30 5.64 1.41 2.16
C PHE A 30 6.28 2.42 1.20
N GLU A 31 5.43 3.22 0.58
CA GLU A 31 5.82 4.35 -0.26
C GLU A 31 5.50 5.63 0.50
N CYS A 32 6.52 6.44 0.76
CA CYS A 32 6.43 7.67 1.53
C CYS A 32 6.30 8.85 0.57
N LYS A 33 5.28 9.69 0.76
CA LYS A 33 5.05 10.86 -0.09
C LYS A 33 4.80 12.07 0.78
N GLN A 34 5.66 13.07 0.64
CA GLN A 34 5.67 14.27 1.49
C GLN A 34 5.11 15.51 0.79
N VAL A 35 4.98 15.49 -0.55
CA VAL A 35 4.44 16.61 -1.32
C VAL A 35 3.41 16.13 -2.35
N LEU A 36 2.47 17.02 -2.71
CA LEU A 36 1.36 16.72 -3.61
C LEU A 36 1.81 16.36 -5.03
N CYS A 37 2.89 16.98 -5.53
CA CYS A 37 3.42 16.70 -6.86
C CYS A 37 3.99 15.28 -6.99
N ASP A 38 4.38 14.64 -5.89
CA ASP A 38 4.84 13.24 -5.93
C ASP A 38 3.70 12.24 -6.17
N LEU A 39 2.45 12.68 -5.97
CA LEU A 39 1.25 11.87 -6.14
C LEU A 39 0.46 12.24 -7.39
N ARG A 40 0.37 13.53 -7.69
CA ARG A 40 -0.55 14.09 -8.68
C ARG A 40 0.18 14.44 -9.97
N ARG A 41 -0.46 14.18 -11.11
CA ARG A 41 0.03 14.71 -12.38
C ARG A 41 -0.39 16.16 -12.53
N ASP A 42 0.56 17.03 -12.84
CA ASP A 42 0.32 18.47 -13.03
C ASP A 42 -0.70 18.80 -14.13
N ASN A 43 -0.88 17.87 -15.08
CA ASN A 43 -1.75 18.02 -16.26
C ASN A 43 -3.21 17.63 -16.01
N CYS A 44 -3.54 17.02 -14.87
CA CYS A 44 -4.88 16.51 -14.58
C CYS A 44 -5.69 17.50 -13.74
N ARG A 45 -6.26 18.50 -14.42
CA ARG A 45 -6.92 19.66 -13.81
C ARG A 45 -8.44 19.75 -14.04
N THR A 46 -9.12 18.69 -14.47
CA THR A 46 -10.59 18.80 -14.61
C THR A 46 -11.28 18.40 -13.29
N ASP A 47 -11.94 19.36 -12.63
CA ASP A 47 -12.73 19.10 -11.42
C ASP A 47 -13.79 18.01 -11.65
N ALA A 48 -14.27 17.86 -12.88
CA ALA A 48 -15.17 16.80 -13.30
C ALA A 48 -14.59 15.39 -13.05
N GLU A 49 -13.30 15.15 -13.34
CA GLU A 49 -12.66 13.85 -13.08
C GLU A 49 -12.52 13.58 -11.58
N ARG A 50 -12.20 14.60 -10.78
CA ARG A 50 -12.14 14.49 -9.31
C ARG A 50 -13.51 14.22 -8.71
N GLN A 51 -14.56 14.87 -9.20
CA GLN A 51 -15.94 14.59 -8.80
C GLN A 51 -16.36 13.17 -9.17
N ARG A 52 -16.02 12.72 -10.38
CA ARG A 52 -16.25 11.34 -10.81
C ARG A 52 -15.53 10.33 -9.92
N LEU A 53 -14.29 10.62 -9.51
CA LEU A 53 -13.53 9.78 -8.60
C LEU A 53 -14.24 9.66 -7.24
N LYS A 54 -14.67 10.79 -6.66
CA LYS A 54 -15.47 10.81 -5.42
C LYS A 54 -16.76 9.97 -5.56
N ALA A 55 -17.46 10.09 -6.69
CA ALA A 55 -18.69 9.33 -6.94
C ALA A 55 -18.44 7.82 -7.03
N ILE A 56 -17.37 7.41 -7.72
CA ILE A 56 -16.98 5.98 -7.81
C ILE A 56 -16.55 5.44 -6.45
N CYS A 57 -15.78 6.21 -5.66
CA CYS A 57 -15.40 5.81 -4.31
C CYS A 57 -16.62 5.66 -3.39
N LYS A 58 -17.58 6.59 -3.44
CA LYS A 58 -18.85 6.46 -2.70
C LYS A 58 -19.62 5.20 -3.11
N ARG A 59 -19.71 4.94 -4.41
CA ARG A 59 -20.34 3.72 -4.94
C ARG A 59 -19.61 2.46 -4.47
N ARG A 60 -18.28 2.50 -4.35
CA ARG A 60 -17.46 1.39 -3.82
C ARG A 60 -17.84 1.09 -2.38
N LEU A 61 -17.86 2.10 -1.51
CA LEU A 61 -18.21 1.93 -0.10
C LEU A 61 -19.61 1.35 0.09
N ILE A 62 -20.60 1.83 -0.68
CA ILE A 62 -21.97 1.30 -0.64
C ILE A 62 -22.01 -0.16 -1.09
N LEU A 63 -21.31 -0.50 -2.17
CA LEU A 63 -21.28 -1.87 -2.67
C LEU A 63 -20.55 -2.80 -1.71
N GLU A 64 -19.42 -2.39 -1.15
CA GLU A 64 -18.70 -3.15 -0.12
C GLU A 64 -19.58 -3.39 1.10
N ALA A 65 -20.32 -2.39 1.58
CA ALA A 65 -21.24 -2.56 2.70
C ALA A 65 -22.30 -3.64 2.42
N ARG A 66 -22.92 -3.64 1.25
CA ARG A 66 -23.88 -4.69 0.84
C ARG A 66 -23.23 -6.05 0.70
N LEU A 67 -22.02 -6.10 0.13
CA LEU A 67 -21.27 -7.36 0.00
C LEU A 67 -20.91 -7.94 1.36
N ARG A 68 -20.68 -7.11 2.40
CA ARG A 68 -20.46 -7.61 3.78
C ARG A 68 -21.67 -8.32 4.34
N GLU A 69 -22.87 -7.80 4.09
CA GLU A 69 -24.12 -8.41 4.54
C GLU A 69 -24.35 -9.76 3.86
N HIS A 70 -24.08 -9.85 2.56
CA HIS A 70 -24.32 -11.07 1.78
C HIS A 70 -23.21 -12.13 1.90
N TYR A 71 -21.98 -11.73 2.20
CA TYR A 71 -20.82 -12.64 2.25
C TYR A 71 -20.06 -12.51 3.58
N PRO A 72 -20.68 -12.87 4.72
CA PRO A 72 -20.01 -12.80 6.02
C PRO A 72 -18.79 -13.72 6.12
N SER A 73 -18.72 -14.77 5.31
CA SER A 73 -17.60 -15.73 5.24
C SER A 73 -16.31 -15.16 4.63
N LEU A 74 -16.32 -13.94 4.08
CA LEU A 74 -15.12 -13.30 3.52
C LEU A 74 -14.23 -12.59 4.54
N ARG A 75 -14.60 -12.63 5.82
CA ARG A 75 -13.81 -12.05 6.92
C ARG A 75 -12.53 -12.85 7.08
N SER A 76 -11.35 -12.20 7.04
CA SER A 76 -10.11 -12.85 7.46
C SER A 76 -10.17 -13.05 8.97
N ALA A 77 -10.01 -14.27 9.49
CA ALA A 77 -10.03 -14.53 10.95
C ALA A 77 -8.73 -14.05 11.66
N GLU A 78 -8.21 -12.90 11.23
CA GLU A 78 -6.94 -12.33 11.69
C GLU A 78 -7.14 -11.36 12.86
N SER A 79 -8.36 -10.85 13.09
CA SER A 79 -8.69 -10.02 14.23
C SER A 79 -9.59 -10.73 15.23
N LEU A 80 -9.43 -10.37 16.51
CA LEU A 80 -10.34 -10.79 17.58
C LEU A 80 -11.72 -10.13 17.44
N PHE A 81 -11.80 -8.99 16.74
CA PHE A 81 -13.04 -8.27 16.52
C PHE A 81 -13.38 -8.22 15.02
N PRO A 82 -14.54 -8.76 14.60
CA PRO A 82 -14.87 -8.90 13.18
C PRO A 82 -14.97 -7.59 12.38
N GLU A 83 -15.24 -6.47 13.04
CA GLU A 83 -15.22 -5.13 12.45
C GLU A 83 -13.81 -4.70 12.01
N PHE A 84 -12.78 -5.37 12.52
CA PHE A 84 -11.40 -5.13 12.15
C PHE A 84 -10.83 -6.15 11.15
N ASP A 85 -11.62 -7.11 10.70
CA ASP A 85 -11.14 -8.08 9.71
C ASP A 85 -10.97 -7.43 8.33
N SER A 86 -9.90 -7.82 7.65
CA SER A 86 -9.72 -7.46 6.24
C SER A 86 -10.62 -8.35 5.39
N GLN A 87 -11.19 -7.81 4.32
CA GLN A 87 -12.11 -8.55 3.45
C GLN A 87 -11.68 -8.41 2.00
N ASN A 88 -11.47 -9.54 1.35
CA ASN A 88 -11.08 -9.59 -0.05
C ASN A 88 -12.29 -9.88 -0.95
N PHE A 89 -13.08 -8.85 -1.26
CA PHE A 89 -14.21 -8.98 -2.20
C PHE A 89 -13.80 -9.30 -3.64
N ALA A 90 -12.51 -9.24 -3.99
CA ALA A 90 -12.08 -9.69 -5.31
C ALA A 90 -12.16 -11.22 -5.44
N ALA A 91 -12.10 -11.96 -4.33
CA ALA A 91 -12.14 -13.43 -4.32
C ALA A 91 -13.50 -14.00 -4.79
N ILE A 92 -14.60 -13.28 -4.59
CA ILE A 92 -15.95 -13.74 -4.98
C ILE A 92 -16.28 -13.56 -6.46
N GLY A 93 -15.39 -12.96 -7.26
CA GLY A 93 -15.63 -12.79 -8.70
C GLY A 93 -16.82 -11.90 -9.07
N HIS A 94 -17.33 -11.07 -8.15
CA HIS A 94 -18.52 -10.26 -8.38
C HIS A 94 -18.31 -9.26 -9.53
N ARG A 95 -18.98 -9.48 -10.68
CA ARG A 95 -18.76 -8.71 -11.93
C ARG A 95 -18.91 -7.20 -11.77
N GLY A 96 -19.92 -6.73 -11.03
CA GLY A 96 -20.16 -5.30 -10.79
C GLY A 96 -19.02 -4.63 -10.03
N TYR A 97 -18.62 -5.21 -8.90
CA TYR A 97 -17.44 -4.83 -8.13
C TYR A 97 -16.14 -4.85 -8.96
N SER A 98 -15.89 -5.91 -9.73
CA SER A 98 -14.72 -5.99 -10.61
C SER A 98 -14.71 -4.91 -11.70
N ARG A 99 -15.88 -4.56 -12.25
CA ARG A 99 -16.02 -3.43 -13.19
C ARG A 99 -15.74 -2.10 -12.50
N LEU A 100 -16.29 -1.90 -11.30
CA LEU A 100 -16.09 -0.69 -10.51
C LEU A 100 -14.61 -0.48 -10.17
N LEU A 101 -13.91 -1.53 -9.74
CA LEU A 101 -12.46 -1.45 -9.45
C LEU A 101 -11.63 -1.13 -10.70
N ARG A 102 -12.00 -1.65 -11.87
CA ARG A 102 -11.34 -1.30 -13.14
C ARG A 102 -11.55 0.16 -13.49
N GLU A 103 -12.76 0.67 -13.35
CA GLU A 103 -13.08 2.08 -13.59
C GLU A 103 -12.32 3.00 -12.61
N LEU A 104 -12.29 2.63 -11.33
CA LEU A 104 -11.55 3.34 -10.30
C LEU A 104 -10.05 3.42 -10.64
N ARG A 105 -9.41 2.29 -10.97
CA ARG A 105 -7.99 2.26 -11.35
C ARG A 105 -7.72 3.08 -12.60
N ALA A 106 -8.56 2.97 -13.63
CA ALA A 106 -8.39 3.74 -14.86
C ALA A 106 -8.46 5.26 -14.60
N LEU A 107 -9.37 5.70 -13.73
CA LEU A 107 -9.50 7.11 -13.35
C LEU A 107 -8.33 7.57 -12.46
N GLN A 108 -7.92 6.75 -11.49
CA GLN A 108 -6.76 7.02 -10.65
C GLN A 108 -5.47 7.13 -11.48
N ASN A 109 -5.24 6.24 -12.44
CA ASN A 109 -4.07 6.28 -13.33
C ASN A 109 -4.05 7.48 -14.30
N ARG A 110 -5.20 8.07 -14.58
CA ARG A 110 -5.26 9.33 -15.33
C ARG A 110 -4.83 10.46 -14.42
N LEU A 111 -5.49 10.60 -13.27
CA LEU A 111 -5.34 11.71 -12.34
C LEU A 111 -4.00 11.75 -11.58
N TYR A 112 -3.41 10.59 -11.32
CA TYR A 112 -2.26 10.41 -10.43
C TYR A 112 -1.15 9.62 -11.12
N ASP A 113 0.10 9.77 -10.67
CA ASP A 113 1.21 8.97 -11.20
C ASP A 113 1.26 7.55 -10.59
N CYS A 114 0.11 6.86 -10.64
CA CYS A 114 -0.08 5.55 -10.05
C CYS A 114 0.52 4.40 -10.88
N ALA A 115 1.23 4.67 -11.97
CA ALA A 115 1.81 3.62 -12.82
C ALA A 115 2.81 2.74 -12.06
N LYS A 116 3.57 3.31 -11.11
CA LYS A 116 4.41 2.55 -10.19
C LYS A 116 3.54 1.66 -9.31
N PHE A 117 2.59 2.23 -8.58
CA PHE A 117 1.74 1.52 -7.62
C PHE A 117 0.97 0.36 -8.24
N ASP A 118 0.38 0.59 -9.42
CA ASP A 118 -0.32 -0.44 -10.18
C ASP A 118 0.60 -1.58 -10.59
N LYS A 119 1.84 -1.30 -11.02
CA LYS A 119 2.82 -2.34 -11.35
C LYS A 119 3.22 -3.14 -10.11
N LEU A 120 3.41 -2.50 -8.95
CA LEU A 120 3.77 -3.19 -7.71
C LEU A 120 2.69 -4.19 -7.29
N THR A 121 1.42 -3.78 -7.35
CA THR A 121 0.28 -4.65 -7.04
C THR A 121 0.12 -5.74 -8.11
N ARG A 122 0.22 -5.39 -9.39
CA ARG A 122 0.08 -6.34 -10.51
C ARG A 122 1.14 -7.44 -10.47
N TYR A 123 2.39 -7.10 -10.16
CA TYR A 123 3.50 -8.05 -10.10
C TYR A 123 3.64 -8.76 -8.75
N ARG A 124 2.76 -8.47 -7.78
CA ARG A 124 2.73 -9.12 -6.47
C ARG A 124 4.09 -9.02 -5.76
N CYS A 125 4.65 -7.81 -5.76
CA CYS A 125 5.97 -7.54 -5.19
C CYS A 125 6.03 -7.76 -3.67
N ALA A 126 4.90 -7.67 -2.97
CA ALA A 126 4.72 -7.98 -1.55
C ALA A 126 3.29 -8.45 -1.27
N ASN A 127 3.01 -8.88 -0.03
CA ASN A 127 1.66 -9.23 0.42
C ASN A 127 0.79 -7.99 0.64
N LEU A 128 1.38 -6.93 1.20
CA LEU A 128 0.67 -5.70 1.57
C LEU A 128 1.39 -4.46 1.02
N PHE A 129 0.61 -3.44 0.66
CA PHE A 129 1.10 -2.19 0.11
C PHE A 129 0.48 -1.01 0.85
N PHE A 130 1.33 -0.08 1.30
CA PHE A 130 0.93 1.09 2.06
C PHE A 130 1.47 2.36 1.41
N LEU A 131 0.62 3.37 1.38
CA LEU A 131 1.03 4.74 1.14
C LEU A 131 1.16 5.45 2.50
N VAL A 132 2.29 6.09 2.75
CA VAL A 132 2.58 6.84 3.98
C VAL A 132 2.57 8.33 3.64
N LEU A 133 1.69 9.08 4.30
CA LEU A 133 1.38 10.48 3.98
C LEU A 133 1.29 11.33 5.25
N PRO A 134 1.65 12.62 5.20
CA PRO A 134 1.18 13.61 6.18
C PRO A 134 -0.35 13.74 6.16
N GLU A 135 -0.93 14.13 7.30
CA GLU A 135 -2.38 14.31 7.48
C GLU A 135 -2.98 15.28 6.45
N GLU A 136 -2.27 16.35 6.12
CA GLU A 136 -2.73 17.39 5.19
C GLU A 136 -2.85 16.89 3.75
N LEU A 137 -2.07 15.85 3.41
CA LEU A 137 -2.06 15.25 2.08
C LEU A 137 -3.07 14.10 1.94
N PHE A 138 -3.57 13.56 3.05
CA PHE A 138 -4.45 12.42 3.00
C PHE A 138 -5.80 12.75 2.36
N ARG A 139 -6.11 12.00 1.30
CA ARG A 139 -7.42 12.02 0.64
C ARG A 139 -7.74 10.58 0.26
N ASP A 140 -8.72 9.96 0.92
CA ASP A 140 -9.08 8.54 0.67
C ASP A 140 -9.25 8.18 -0.83
N PRO A 141 -9.90 9.02 -1.67
CA PRO A 141 -10.07 8.70 -3.09
C PRO A 141 -8.74 8.61 -3.87
N GLU A 142 -7.68 9.24 -3.38
CA GLU A 142 -6.36 9.28 -4.02
C GLU A 142 -5.52 8.05 -3.68
N ILE A 143 -5.90 7.31 -2.64
CA ILE A 143 -5.20 6.08 -2.25
C ILE A 143 -5.50 4.99 -3.28
N PRO A 144 -4.47 4.41 -3.94
CA PRO A 144 -4.65 3.42 -5.00
C PRO A 144 -5.54 2.26 -4.55
N ALA A 145 -6.35 1.73 -5.47
CA ALA A 145 -7.24 0.61 -5.15
C ALA A 145 -6.46 -0.62 -4.64
N GLY A 146 -6.80 -1.10 -3.44
CA GLY A 146 -6.14 -2.23 -2.78
C GLY A 146 -4.96 -1.85 -1.86
N TRP A 147 -4.49 -0.60 -1.92
CA TRP A 147 -3.49 -0.08 -1.00
C TRP A 147 -4.13 0.37 0.31
N GLY A 148 -3.35 0.23 1.39
CA GLY A 148 -3.61 0.86 2.68
C GLY A 148 -3.00 2.26 2.75
N ALA A 149 -3.41 3.02 3.75
CA ALA A 149 -2.85 4.35 4.03
C ALA A 149 -2.49 4.49 5.50
N LEU A 150 -1.25 4.89 5.74
CA LEU A 150 -0.75 5.32 7.04
C LEU A 150 -0.60 6.83 7.00
N VAL A 151 -1.22 7.51 7.96
CA VAL A 151 -1.15 8.96 8.07
C VAL A 151 -0.28 9.34 9.25
N GLU A 152 0.73 10.15 8.99
CA GLU A 152 1.53 10.77 10.03
C GLU A 152 0.75 11.94 10.65
N SER A 153 0.51 11.85 11.96
CA SER A 153 -0.08 12.91 12.76
C SER A 153 0.62 12.92 14.12
N ASN A 154 1.12 14.10 14.54
CA ASN A 154 1.84 14.29 15.81
C ASN A 154 2.97 13.27 16.06
N GLY A 155 3.78 13.00 15.02
CA GLY A 155 4.90 12.06 15.09
C GLY A 155 4.49 10.58 15.22
N THR A 156 3.22 10.26 15.06
CA THR A 156 2.69 8.88 15.09
C THR A 156 2.07 8.52 13.75
N LEU A 157 2.23 7.26 13.33
CA LEU A 157 1.57 6.73 12.14
C LEU A 157 0.24 6.05 12.51
N ILE A 158 -0.84 6.54 11.93
CA ILE A 158 -2.20 6.03 12.15
C ILE A 158 -2.67 5.29 10.89
N LEU A 159 -3.15 4.06 11.04
CA LEU A 159 -3.75 3.29 9.94
C LEU A 159 -5.16 3.80 9.65
N VAL A 160 -5.30 4.67 8.67
CA VAL A 160 -6.60 5.26 8.28
C VAL A 160 -7.31 4.43 7.21
N ARG A 161 -6.58 3.60 6.46
CA ARG A 161 -7.17 2.68 5.48
C ARG A 161 -6.42 1.35 5.46
N LYS A 162 -7.17 0.26 5.60
CA LYS A 162 -6.60 -1.10 5.54
C LYS A 162 -6.22 -1.50 4.11
N PRO A 163 -5.04 -2.10 3.90
CA PRO A 163 -4.69 -2.69 2.62
C PRO A 163 -5.49 -3.97 2.37
N ILE A 164 -5.53 -4.38 1.10
CA ILE A 164 -6.00 -5.72 0.72
C ILE A 164 -4.81 -6.68 0.72
N TRP A 165 -5.03 -7.89 1.23
CA TRP A 165 -4.05 -8.96 1.16
C TRP A 165 -3.86 -9.47 -0.28
N HIS A 166 -2.60 -9.54 -0.71
CA HIS A 166 -2.21 -10.10 -1.99
C HIS A 166 -1.41 -11.38 -1.80
N GLU A 167 -1.89 -12.49 -2.36
CA GLU A 167 -1.07 -13.70 -2.47
C GLU A 167 0.17 -13.45 -3.33
N THR A 168 1.31 -13.92 -2.83
CA THR A 168 2.62 -13.87 -3.51
C THR A 168 3.40 -15.15 -3.24
N THR A 169 4.30 -15.50 -4.14
CA THR A 169 5.06 -16.75 -4.04
C THR A 169 6.03 -16.72 -2.87
N GLU A 170 6.30 -17.89 -2.28
CA GLU A 170 7.31 -18.06 -1.24
C GLU A 170 8.68 -17.49 -1.65
N GLU A 171 9.09 -17.81 -2.87
CA GLU A 171 10.32 -17.34 -3.49
C GLU A 171 10.39 -15.80 -3.53
N ASN A 172 9.27 -15.12 -3.83
CA ASN A 172 9.22 -13.66 -3.84
C ASN A 172 9.41 -13.08 -2.44
N ARG A 173 8.75 -13.69 -1.44
CA ARG A 173 8.83 -13.25 -0.04
C ARG A 173 10.26 -13.38 0.48
N MET A 174 10.92 -14.50 0.17
CA MET A 174 12.32 -14.73 0.50
C MET A 174 13.27 -13.78 -0.21
N ARG A 175 13.06 -13.50 -1.51
CA ARG A 175 13.85 -12.51 -2.26
C ARG A 175 13.75 -11.12 -1.64
N LEU A 176 12.55 -10.69 -1.25
CA LEU A 176 12.37 -9.38 -0.62
C LEU A 176 13.01 -9.33 0.77
N LEU A 177 12.84 -10.37 1.59
CA LEU A 177 13.54 -10.50 2.88
C LEU A 177 15.06 -10.39 2.72
N HIS A 178 15.65 -11.13 1.78
CA HIS A 178 17.08 -11.07 1.51
C HIS A 178 17.52 -9.65 1.13
N ARG A 179 16.75 -8.95 0.29
CA ARG A 179 17.07 -7.57 -0.10
C ARG A 179 16.94 -6.57 1.06
N ILE A 180 15.96 -6.77 1.94
CA ILE A 180 15.85 -5.99 3.19
C ILE A 180 17.11 -6.21 4.05
N ALA A 181 17.52 -7.46 4.24
CA ALA A 181 18.71 -7.79 5.02
C ALA A 181 19.98 -7.17 4.43
N VAL A 182 20.20 -7.25 3.10
CA VAL A 182 21.35 -6.63 2.43
C VAL A 182 21.39 -5.11 2.66
N VAL A 183 20.25 -4.43 2.53
CA VAL A 183 20.16 -2.98 2.75
C VAL A 183 20.41 -2.64 4.23
N GLY A 184 19.82 -3.39 5.16
CA GLY A 184 20.03 -3.23 6.60
C GLY A 184 21.48 -3.37 7.01
N THR A 185 22.15 -4.44 6.56
CA THR A 185 23.57 -4.70 6.85
C THR A 185 24.47 -3.63 6.24
N ARG A 186 24.22 -3.18 5.01
CA ARG A 186 24.98 -2.07 4.39
C ARG A 186 24.84 -0.79 5.19
N SER A 187 23.63 -0.46 5.66
CA SER A 187 23.40 0.73 6.48
C SER A 187 24.10 0.65 7.83
N LEU A 188 24.12 -0.52 8.46
CA LEU A 188 24.84 -0.75 9.71
C LEU A 188 26.35 -0.57 9.50
N ASN A 189 26.90 -1.20 8.46
CA ASN A 189 28.32 -1.14 8.15
C ASN A 189 28.77 0.30 7.84
N GLN A 190 27.98 1.08 7.10
CA GLN A 190 28.28 2.50 6.85
C GLN A 190 28.34 3.32 8.15
N LYS A 191 27.40 3.07 9.08
CA LYS A 191 27.40 3.75 10.39
C LYS A 191 28.61 3.35 11.25
N LEU A 192 29.03 2.09 11.18
CA LEU A 192 30.20 1.60 11.91
C LEU A 192 31.53 2.13 11.33
N HIS A 193 31.64 2.32 10.02
CA HIS A 193 32.85 2.85 9.37
C HIS A 193 32.99 4.38 9.49
N ASN A 194 31.90 5.12 9.71
CA ASN A 194 31.90 6.57 9.92
C ASN A 194 31.35 6.94 11.32
N PRO A 195 32.09 6.69 12.41
CA PRO A 195 31.63 6.95 13.78
C PRO A 195 31.49 8.45 14.13
N GLY A 196 32.01 9.37 13.30
CA GLY A 196 32.02 10.81 13.56
C GLY A 196 30.66 11.53 13.54
N GLY A 197 29.58 10.86 13.14
CA GLY A 197 28.21 11.43 13.17
C GLY A 197 27.55 11.49 14.55
N LEU A 198 28.19 10.93 15.59
CA LEU A 198 27.68 10.89 16.96
C LEU A 198 28.13 12.09 17.83
N LEU A 199 29.00 12.96 17.32
CA LEU A 199 29.59 14.07 18.06
C LEU A 199 29.50 15.40 17.33
N GLN A 200 28.29 15.81 16.92
CA GLN A 200 28.00 17.25 16.76
C GLN A 200 26.57 17.55 17.23
N ARG A 201 26.46 17.82 18.53
CA ARG A 201 25.52 18.81 19.08
C ARG A 201 26.37 19.91 19.71
N PRO A 202 26.16 21.15 19.29
CA PRO A 202 25.71 22.18 20.22
C PRO A 202 24.21 22.42 20.08
#